data_AF-A0A6I5A483-F1
#
_entry.id   AF-A0A6I5A483-F1
#
_cell.length_a   1.000
_cell.length_b   1.000
_cell.length_c   1.000
_cell.angle_alpha   90.00
_cell.angle_beta   90.00
_cell.angle_gamma   90.00
#
_symmetry.space_group_name_H-M   'P 1'
#
loop_
_entity.id
_entity.type
_entity.pdbx_description
1 polymer ?
#
loop_
_entity_poly.entity_id
_entity_poly.type
_entity_poly.pdbx_seq_one_letter_code
_entity_poly.pdbx_strand_id
1 'polypeptide(L)'
;MKVTYQELFELCRKVFESCGLPFGCREDCAELITWSECVGYGGVEILEQGMDDLKRREIHQIELLHDSDHLIRVDGAGFPDYVLAKIALDLVESKLVDSPQTIHGYIQSSTTTHLLAYEAVRIAKRGRGGVVHWYENGIPYWAFAFPGDPHPVVLSGDSVEMALPEWHQLSFESYDYVLQATTEKKDLKRAINYILEQNLFDTILSFEEHERIWEQSRKYGALVEETLWGKLYKEAKNVLVESTEQSRLFGTGEHANR
;
A
#
# COMPACT_ATOMS: atom_id res chain seq x y z
N MET A 1 21.03 4.15 10.73
CA MET A 1 21.28 5.52 10.23
C MET A 1 19.97 6.31 10.17
N LYS A 2 20.03 7.64 10.11
CA LYS A 2 18.84 8.51 9.98
C LYS A 2 18.73 9.05 8.57
N VAL A 3 17.54 8.98 7.98
CA VAL A 3 17.29 9.38 6.59
C VAL A 3 15.97 10.13 6.49
N THR A 4 15.96 11.19 5.70
CA THR A 4 14.75 12.00 5.51
C THR A 4 13.75 11.25 4.63
N TYR A 5 12.47 11.64 4.74
CA TYR A 5 11.41 11.10 3.88
C TYR A 5 11.77 11.22 2.39
N GLN A 6 12.28 12.39 1.96
CA GLN A 6 12.62 12.62 0.55
C GLN A 6 13.80 11.74 0.08
N GLU A 7 14.83 11.57 0.91
CA GLU A 7 15.98 10.72 0.57
C GLU A 7 15.56 9.26 0.42
N LEU A 8 14.72 8.79 1.35
CA LEU A 8 14.20 7.43 1.33
C LEU A 8 13.28 7.21 0.12
N PHE A 9 12.35 8.15 -0.13
CA PHE A 9 11.46 8.11 -1.29
C PHE A 9 12.22 8.03 -2.62
N GLU A 10 13.20 8.92 -2.83
CA GLU A 10 13.98 8.91 -4.07
C GLU A 10 14.82 7.64 -4.23
N LEU A 11 15.31 7.06 -3.12
CA LEU A 11 16.00 5.79 -3.16
C LEU A 11 15.05 4.66 -3.56
N CYS A 12 13.91 4.51 -2.88
CA CYS A 12 12.91 3.50 -3.17
C CYS A 12 12.40 3.60 -4.61
N ARG A 13 12.14 4.81 -5.11
CA ARG A 13 11.71 5.04 -6.50
C ARG A 13 12.72 4.48 -7.50
N LYS A 14 14.02 4.68 -7.27
CA LYS A 14 15.09 4.13 -8.11
C LYS A 14 15.20 2.61 -7.98
N VAL A 15 15.03 2.05 -6.78
CA VAL A 15 15.01 0.59 -6.58
C VAL A 15 13.89 -0.04 -7.40
N PHE A 16 12.68 0.51 -7.32
CA PHE A 16 11.55 0.02 -8.11
C PHE A 16 11.75 0.17 -9.62
N GLU A 17 12.41 1.24 -10.05
CA GLU A 17 12.83 1.41 -11.45
C GLU A 17 13.82 0.32 -11.89
N SER A 18 14.85 -0.02 -11.09
CA SER A 18 15.75 -1.16 -11.40
C SER A 18 15.04 -2.51 -11.37
N CYS A 19 13.92 -2.61 -10.65
CA CYS A 19 13.11 -3.82 -10.67
C CYS A 19 12.19 -3.92 -11.89
N GLY A 20 12.23 -2.94 -12.80
CA GLY A 20 11.45 -2.95 -14.04
C GLY A 20 10.00 -2.50 -13.89
N LEU A 21 9.61 -1.91 -12.74
CA LEU A 21 8.26 -1.39 -12.58
C LEU A 21 8.01 -0.19 -13.52
N PRO A 22 6.80 -0.07 -14.09
CA PRO A 22 6.44 1.02 -14.99
C PRO A 22 6.29 2.33 -14.22
N PHE A 23 6.45 3.44 -14.94
CA PHE A 23 6.21 4.78 -14.41
C PHE A 23 4.80 4.90 -13.82
N GLY A 24 4.66 5.63 -12.70
CA GLY A 24 3.44 5.70 -11.89
C GLY A 24 3.44 4.64 -10.80
N CYS A 25 3.59 3.37 -11.16
CA CYS A 25 3.64 2.26 -10.19
C CYS A 25 4.84 2.40 -9.24
N ARG A 26 6.01 2.80 -9.76
CA ARG A 26 7.23 3.01 -8.96
C ARG A 26 7.04 4.07 -7.89
N GLU A 27 6.42 5.19 -8.25
CA GLU A 27 6.17 6.32 -7.36
C GLU A 27 5.19 5.93 -6.25
N ASP A 28 4.11 5.24 -6.62
CA ASP A 28 3.11 4.76 -5.65
C ASP A 28 3.70 3.73 -4.69
N CYS A 29 4.52 2.80 -5.17
CA CYS A 29 5.23 1.84 -4.33
C CYS A 29 6.25 2.55 -3.43
N ALA A 30 7.02 3.50 -3.98
CA ALA A 30 8.02 4.25 -3.21
C ALA A 30 7.37 5.08 -2.10
N GLU A 31 6.23 5.73 -2.36
CA GLU A 31 5.47 6.46 -1.36
C GLU A 31 5.02 5.54 -0.22
N LEU A 32 4.47 4.37 -0.57
CA LEU A 32 4.01 3.37 0.39
C LEU A 32 5.16 2.87 1.28
N ILE A 33 6.26 2.40 0.68
CA ILE A 33 7.44 1.92 1.41
C ILE A 33 8.00 3.01 2.33
N THR A 34 8.11 4.24 1.83
CA THR A 34 8.65 5.36 2.60
C THR A 34 7.73 5.72 3.76
N TRP A 35 6.42 5.80 3.52
CA TRP A 35 5.45 6.06 4.58
C TRP A 35 5.51 4.98 5.66
N SER A 36 5.51 3.72 5.26
CA SER A 36 5.56 2.56 6.16
C SER A 36 6.82 2.57 7.02
N GLU A 37 7.98 2.89 6.45
CA GLU A 37 9.20 3.07 7.23
C GLU A 37 9.07 4.22 8.24
N CYS A 38 8.51 5.36 7.82
CA CYS A 38 8.34 6.52 8.67
C CYS A 38 7.33 6.32 9.82
N VAL A 39 6.39 5.38 9.70
CA VAL A 39 5.44 5.03 10.77
C VAL A 39 5.82 3.75 11.52
N GLY A 40 6.96 3.14 11.20
CA GLY A 40 7.52 2.01 11.95
C GLY A 40 7.05 0.62 11.50
N TYR A 41 6.50 0.49 10.30
CA TYR A 41 6.10 -0.78 9.70
C TYR A 41 7.20 -1.50 8.91
N GLY A 42 8.44 -0.98 8.91
CA GLY A 42 9.59 -1.68 8.31
C GLY A 42 9.52 -1.82 6.79
N GLY A 43 9.02 -0.78 6.10
CA GLY A 43 8.88 -0.81 4.64
C GLY A 43 10.19 -1.14 3.91
N VAL A 44 11.33 -0.67 4.42
CA VAL A 44 12.64 -0.93 3.80
C VAL A 44 13.01 -2.41 3.86
N GLU A 45 12.75 -3.06 4.98
CA GLU A 45 13.03 -4.49 5.17
C GLU A 45 12.17 -5.33 4.21
N ILE A 46 10.87 -5.03 4.13
CA ILE A 46 9.93 -5.74 3.25
C ILE A 46 10.31 -5.58 1.78
N LEU A 47 10.71 -4.36 1.36
CA LEU A 47 11.20 -4.14 0.00
C LEU A 47 12.44 -4.98 -0.30
N GLU A 48 13.42 -5.01 0.61
CA GLU A 48 14.65 -5.77 0.40
C GLU A 48 14.38 -7.27 0.23
N GLN A 49 13.48 -7.83 1.04
CA GLN A 49 13.12 -9.25 1.00
C GLN A 49 12.43 -9.66 -0.32
N GLY A 50 11.59 -8.78 -0.89
CA GLY A 50 10.81 -9.06 -2.11
C GLY A 50 11.48 -8.68 -3.44
N MET A 51 12.63 -8.00 -3.39
CA MET A 51 13.23 -7.35 -4.56
C MET A 51 13.62 -8.31 -5.69
N ASP A 52 14.20 -9.47 -5.36
CA ASP A 52 14.62 -10.45 -6.35
C ASP A 52 13.44 -11.13 -7.04
N ASP A 53 12.35 -11.37 -6.31
CA ASP A 53 11.11 -11.87 -6.88
C ASP A 53 10.47 -10.85 -7.81
N LEU A 54 10.49 -9.57 -7.44
CA LEU A 54 9.90 -8.50 -8.23
C LEU A 54 10.52 -8.42 -9.62
N LYS A 55 11.85 -8.54 -9.73
CA LYS A 55 12.59 -8.52 -11.01
C LYS A 55 12.23 -9.66 -11.97
N ARG A 56 11.69 -10.77 -11.45
CA ARG A 56 11.33 -11.95 -12.26
C ARG A 56 9.91 -11.90 -12.80
N ARG A 57 9.12 -10.90 -12.39
CA ARG A 57 7.69 -10.82 -12.70
C ARG A 57 7.40 -9.77 -13.74
N GLU A 58 6.31 -9.97 -14.47
CA GLU A 58 5.84 -9.05 -15.49
C GLU A 58 4.41 -8.62 -15.15
N ILE A 59 4.16 -7.31 -15.07
CA ILE A 59 2.87 -6.76 -14.60
C ILE A 59 1.67 -7.23 -15.44
N HIS A 60 1.86 -7.52 -16.72
CA HIS A 60 0.77 -7.98 -17.60
C HIS A 60 0.17 -9.33 -17.18
N GLN A 61 0.80 -10.03 -16.23
CA GLN A 61 0.30 -11.26 -15.65
C GLN A 61 -0.81 -11.03 -14.59
N ILE A 62 -1.01 -9.80 -14.10
CA ILE A 62 -2.09 -9.49 -13.16
C ILE A 62 -3.44 -9.59 -13.88
N GLU A 63 -4.36 -10.37 -13.32
CA GLU A 63 -5.65 -10.68 -13.95
C GLU A 63 -6.85 -10.21 -13.11
N LEU A 64 -7.84 -9.62 -13.77
CA LEU A 64 -9.14 -9.33 -13.17
C LEU A 64 -10.03 -10.57 -13.29
N LEU A 65 -10.13 -11.34 -12.21
CA LEU A 65 -10.90 -12.59 -12.15
C LEU A 65 -12.41 -12.35 -12.13
N HIS A 66 -12.84 -11.24 -11.53
CA HIS A 66 -14.26 -10.89 -11.42
C HIS A 66 -14.44 -9.38 -11.41
N ASP A 67 -15.50 -8.92 -12.05
CA ASP A 67 -15.89 -7.52 -12.10
C ASP A 67 -17.41 -7.38 -12.07
N SER A 68 -17.94 -6.73 -11.04
CA SER A 68 -19.35 -6.43 -10.85
C SER A 68 -19.55 -5.06 -10.19
N ASP A 69 -20.79 -4.63 -10.02
CA ASP A 69 -21.14 -3.31 -9.49
C ASP A 69 -20.71 -3.06 -8.03
N HIS A 70 -20.44 -4.13 -7.27
CA HIS A 70 -20.10 -4.02 -5.83
C HIS A 70 -18.83 -4.77 -5.45
N LEU A 71 -18.20 -5.45 -6.40
CA LEU A 71 -17.14 -6.40 -6.13
C LEU A 71 -16.21 -6.52 -7.33
N ILE A 72 -14.92 -6.46 -7.05
CA ILE A 72 -13.85 -6.90 -7.96
C ILE A 72 -13.02 -8.00 -7.30
N ARG A 73 -12.48 -8.90 -8.12
CA ARG A 73 -11.49 -9.90 -7.68
C ARG A 73 -10.27 -9.85 -8.59
N VAL A 74 -9.09 -9.79 -8.00
CA VAL A 74 -7.82 -9.67 -8.72
C VAL A 74 -6.90 -10.82 -8.34
N ASP A 75 -6.39 -11.55 -9.34
CA ASP A 75 -5.21 -12.39 -9.19
C ASP A 75 -3.98 -11.51 -9.41
N GLY A 76 -3.21 -11.30 -8.35
CA GLY A 76 -2.01 -10.50 -8.40
C GLY A 76 -0.81 -11.20 -9.03
N ALA A 77 -0.94 -12.42 -9.56
CA ALA A 77 0.14 -13.19 -10.19
C ALA A 77 1.40 -13.28 -9.33
N GLY A 78 1.21 -13.40 -8.01
CA GLY A 78 2.26 -13.43 -7.01
C GLY A 78 3.07 -12.14 -6.87
N PHE A 79 2.56 -10.99 -7.34
CA PHE A 79 3.11 -9.71 -6.91
C PHE A 79 2.82 -9.48 -5.41
N PRO A 80 3.71 -8.77 -4.70
CA PRO A 80 3.49 -8.41 -3.31
C PRO A 80 2.40 -7.34 -3.20
N ASP A 81 1.78 -7.29 -2.02
CA ASP A 81 0.77 -6.29 -1.66
C ASP A 81 1.19 -4.86 -2.02
N TYR A 82 2.41 -4.43 -1.72
CA TYR A 82 2.85 -3.05 -1.99
C TYR A 82 2.87 -2.65 -3.48
N VAL A 83 2.83 -3.61 -4.41
CA VAL A 83 2.65 -3.34 -5.85
C VAL A 83 1.16 -3.33 -6.21
N LEU A 84 0.41 -4.30 -5.69
CA LEU A 84 -0.99 -4.53 -6.04
C LEU A 84 -1.95 -3.53 -5.39
N ALA A 85 -1.59 -3.03 -4.20
CA ALA A 85 -2.44 -2.25 -3.33
C ALA A 85 -3.07 -1.05 -4.05
N LYS A 86 -2.23 -0.29 -4.75
CA LYS A 86 -2.66 0.90 -5.49
C LYS A 86 -3.47 0.58 -6.75
N ILE A 87 -3.07 -0.46 -7.49
CA ILE A 87 -3.79 -0.92 -8.70
C ILE A 87 -5.21 -1.34 -8.32
N ALA A 88 -5.33 -2.15 -7.28
CA ALA A 88 -6.61 -2.65 -6.79
C ALA A 88 -7.46 -1.51 -6.19
N LEU A 89 -6.85 -0.55 -5.50
CA LEU A 89 -7.53 0.65 -5.02
C LEU A 89 -8.12 1.48 -6.18
N ASP A 90 -7.36 1.74 -7.24
CA ASP A 90 -7.86 2.50 -8.39
C ASP A 90 -9.02 1.78 -9.09
N LEU A 91 -8.96 0.44 -9.19
CA LEU A 91 -10.07 -0.37 -9.72
C LEU A 91 -11.31 -0.27 -8.82
N VAL A 92 -11.17 -0.45 -7.51
CA VAL A 92 -12.28 -0.33 -6.54
C VAL A 92 -12.93 1.04 -6.62
N GLU A 93 -12.13 2.11 -6.64
CA GLU A 93 -12.69 3.46 -6.69
C GLU A 93 -13.29 3.83 -8.03
N SER A 94 -12.82 3.26 -9.14
CA SER A 94 -13.42 3.47 -10.46
C SER A 94 -14.88 3.01 -10.54
N LYS A 95 -15.32 2.12 -9.63
CA LYS A 95 -16.68 1.58 -9.55
C LYS A 95 -17.60 2.42 -8.68
N LEU A 96 -17.07 3.33 -7.87
CA LEU A 96 -17.89 4.17 -7.00
C LEU A 96 -18.66 5.20 -7.82
N VAL A 97 -19.95 5.29 -7.54
CA VAL A 97 -20.85 6.33 -8.05
C VAL A 97 -21.31 7.24 -6.91
N ASP A 98 -21.99 8.35 -7.24
CA ASP A 98 -22.50 9.32 -6.25
C ASP A 98 -23.77 8.86 -5.51
N SER A 99 -23.93 7.56 -5.30
CA SER A 99 -24.99 6.95 -4.47
C SER A 99 -24.40 6.18 -3.28
N PRO A 100 -25.20 5.89 -2.23
CA PRO A 100 -24.80 4.98 -1.15
C PRO A 100 -24.33 3.64 -1.73
N GLN A 101 -23.07 3.30 -1.47
CA GLN A 101 -22.41 2.13 -2.04
C GLN A 101 -21.13 1.83 -1.26
N THR A 102 -20.85 0.53 -1.14
CA THR A 102 -19.55 0.01 -0.76
C THR A 102 -19.08 -0.91 -1.88
N ILE A 103 -17.83 -0.74 -2.31
CA ILE A 103 -17.17 -1.63 -3.28
C ILE A 103 -16.13 -2.44 -2.54
N HIS A 104 -16.09 -3.73 -2.80
CA HIS A 104 -15.08 -4.64 -2.26
C HIS A 104 -14.09 -5.04 -3.33
N GLY A 105 -12.80 -4.96 -3.04
CA GLY A 105 -11.75 -5.61 -3.81
C GLY A 105 -11.16 -6.75 -3.00
N TYR A 106 -11.25 -7.97 -3.52
CA TYR A 106 -10.56 -9.15 -2.97
C TYR A 106 -9.34 -9.46 -3.83
N ILE A 107 -8.15 -9.41 -3.22
CA ILE A 107 -6.89 -9.48 -3.95
C ILE A 107 -6.12 -10.71 -3.48
N GLN A 108 -5.57 -11.44 -4.44
CA GLN A 108 -4.57 -12.47 -4.20
C GLN A 108 -3.17 -11.87 -4.41
N SER A 109 -2.29 -11.98 -3.43
CA SER A 109 -0.93 -11.43 -3.44
C SER A 109 0.07 -12.51 -2.98
N SER A 110 1.37 -12.28 -3.17
CA SER A 110 2.39 -13.19 -2.63
C SER A 110 2.67 -12.96 -1.14
N THR A 111 2.38 -11.77 -0.64
CA THR A 111 2.68 -11.32 0.71
C THR A 111 1.60 -10.36 1.19
N THR A 112 1.33 -10.39 2.49
CA THR A 112 0.46 -9.45 3.19
C THR A 112 1.22 -8.90 4.39
N THR A 113 1.21 -7.58 4.50
CA THR A 113 1.97 -6.86 5.52
C THR A 113 1.17 -5.69 6.06
N HIS A 114 1.57 -5.19 7.22
CA HIS A 114 1.05 -3.94 7.80
C HIS A 114 1.12 -2.71 6.87
N LEU A 115 1.89 -2.74 5.77
CA LEU A 115 1.97 -1.66 4.79
C LEU A 115 0.58 -1.32 4.21
N LEU A 116 -0.27 -2.34 4.05
CA LEU A 116 -1.65 -2.23 3.57
C LEU A 116 -2.50 -1.20 4.34
N ALA A 117 -2.14 -0.89 5.59
CA ALA A 117 -2.83 0.14 6.37
C ALA A 117 -2.84 1.51 5.68
N TYR A 118 -1.83 1.84 4.85
CA TYR A 118 -1.78 3.11 4.13
C TYR A 118 -2.90 3.26 3.09
N GLU A 119 -3.39 2.15 2.52
CA GLU A 119 -4.41 2.22 1.48
C GLU A 119 -5.74 2.75 2.03
N ALA A 120 -6.06 2.48 3.30
CA ALA A 120 -7.22 3.10 3.96
C ALA A 120 -7.09 4.63 3.90
N VAL A 121 -5.90 5.18 4.17
CA VAL A 121 -5.61 6.61 4.09
C VAL A 121 -5.71 7.13 2.66
N ARG A 122 -5.22 6.38 1.66
CA ARG A 122 -5.34 6.77 0.24
C ARG A 122 -6.80 6.87 -0.21
N ILE A 123 -7.64 5.92 0.19
CA ILE A 123 -9.10 5.96 -0.05
C ILE A 123 -9.71 7.19 0.66
N ALA A 124 -9.33 7.43 1.92
CA ALA A 124 -9.79 8.58 2.69
C ALA A 124 -9.41 9.94 2.08
N LYS A 125 -8.18 10.09 1.58
CA LYS A 125 -7.69 11.29 0.88
C LYS A 125 -8.53 11.63 -0.37
N ARG A 126 -9.22 10.65 -0.95
CA ARG A 126 -10.13 10.80 -2.10
C ARG A 126 -11.59 11.06 -1.70
N GLY A 127 -11.86 11.29 -0.40
CA GLY A 127 -13.17 11.69 0.09
C GLY A 127 -14.13 10.54 0.42
N ARG A 128 -13.62 9.30 0.44
CA ARG A 128 -14.37 8.06 0.74
C ARG A 128 -14.02 7.53 2.13
N GLY A 129 -14.80 6.57 2.64
CA GLY A 129 -14.42 5.79 3.82
C GLY A 129 -13.57 4.60 3.37
N GLY A 130 -12.37 4.45 3.93
CA GLY A 130 -11.45 3.37 3.60
C GLY A 130 -11.47 2.28 4.66
N VAL A 131 -11.58 1.03 4.21
CA VAL A 131 -11.39 -0.16 5.03
C VAL A 131 -10.37 -1.05 4.31
N VAL A 132 -9.39 -1.57 5.03
CA VAL A 132 -8.46 -2.58 4.51
C VAL A 132 -8.36 -3.69 5.53
N HIS A 133 -8.50 -4.92 5.08
CA HIS A 133 -8.40 -6.11 5.89
C HIS A 133 -7.34 -7.05 5.33
N TRP A 134 -6.50 -7.62 6.19
CA TRP A 134 -5.50 -8.61 5.82
C TRP A 134 -5.23 -9.54 7.00
N TYR A 135 -4.57 -10.65 6.71
CA TYR A 135 -3.98 -11.51 7.73
C TYR A 135 -2.47 -11.31 7.76
N GLU A 136 -1.90 -11.23 8.96
CA GLU A 136 -0.45 -11.31 9.16
C GLU A 136 -0.17 -12.31 10.27
N ASN A 137 0.64 -13.33 9.98
CA ASN A 137 0.94 -14.42 10.92
C ASN A 137 -0.30 -15.11 11.52
N GLY A 138 -1.39 -15.21 10.73
CA GLY A 138 -2.67 -15.80 11.15
C GLY A 138 -3.55 -14.89 12.00
N ILE A 139 -3.14 -13.63 12.24
CA ILE A 139 -3.91 -12.64 12.98
C ILE A 139 -4.63 -11.72 11.98
N PRO A 140 -5.95 -11.53 12.09
CA PRO A 140 -6.68 -10.58 11.25
C PRO A 140 -6.42 -9.15 11.71
N TYR A 141 -6.13 -8.28 10.76
CA TYR A 141 -5.97 -6.85 10.95
C TYR A 141 -6.96 -6.06 10.09
N TRP A 142 -7.32 -4.89 10.59
CA TRP A 142 -8.28 -3.99 9.98
C TRP A 142 -7.78 -2.56 10.09
N ALA A 143 -7.54 -1.90 8.97
CA ALA A 143 -7.21 -0.49 8.90
C ALA A 143 -8.42 0.32 8.45
N PHE A 144 -8.69 1.41 9.13
CA PHE A 144 -9.79 2.31 8.83
C PHE A 144 -9.30 3.75 8.72
N ALA A 145 -9.83 4.50 7.76
CA ALA A 145 -9.61 5.94 7.66
C ALA A 145 -10.80 6.65 7.01
N PHE A 146 -10.98 7.92 7.38
CA PHE A 146 -12.03 8.79 6.87
C PHE A 146 -11.47 10.08 6.27
N PRO A 147 -12.26 10.79 5.44
CA PRO A 147 -11.79 12.03 4.83
C PRO A 147 -11.32 13.04 5.86
N GLY A 148 -10.08 13.50 5.71
CA GLY A 148 -9.41 14.41 6.62
C GLY A 148 -8.48 13.73 7.63
N ASP A 149 -8.54 12.40 7.77
CA ASP A 149 -7.63 11.65 8.64
C ASP A 149 -6.26 11.50 7.95
N PRO A 150 -5.15 11.98 8.56
CA PRO A 150 -3.82 11.80 7.96
C PRO A 150 -3.23 10.40 8.18
N HIS A 151 -3.76 9.63 9.13
CA HIS A 151 -3.31 8.28 9.49
C HIS A 151 -4.51 7.36 9.76
N PRO A 152 -4.35 6.03 9.59
CA PRO A 152 -5.43 5.10 9.86
C PRO A 152 -5.53 4.79 11.36
N VAL A 153 -6.68 4.25 11.76
CA VAL A 153 -6.79 3.43 12.97
C VAL A 153 -6.64 1.98 12.54
N VAL A 154 -5.72 1.25 13.17
CA VAL A 154 -5.50 -0.18 12.88
C VAL A 154 -5.91 -0.99 14.10
N LEU A 155 -6.78 -1.97 13.88
CA LEU A 155 -7.29 -2.91 14.89
C LEU A 155 -6.92 -4.33 14.50
N SER A 156 -6.78 -5.22 15.49
CA SER A 156 -6.67 -6.66 15.26
C SER A 156 -7.77 -7.45 15.94
N GLY A 157 -8.04 -8.65 15.46
CA GLY A 157 -8.93 -9.62 16.11
C GLY A 157 -10.24 -9.87 15.36
N ASP A 158 -10.78 -11.07 15.53
CA ASP A 158 -11.95 -11.57 14.80
C ASP A 158 -13.25 -10.81 15.14
N SER A 159 -13.32 -10.23 16.35
CA SER A 159 -14.51 -9.50 16.82
C SER A 159 -14.79 -8.22 16.04
N VAL A 160 -13.78 -7.68 15.34
CA VAL A 160 -13.91 -6.45 14.55
C VAL A 160 -14.91 -6.66 13.42
N GLU A 161 -14.78 -7.73 12.65
CA GLU A 161 -15.64 -8.01 11.49
C GLU A 161 -17.11 -8.16 11.91
N MET A 162 -17.37 -8.88 13.01
CA MET A 162 -18.72 -9.16 13.50
C MET A 162 -19.48 -7.89 13.90
N ALA A 163 -18.76 -6.81 14.22
CA ALA A 163 -19.31 -5.52 14.62
C ALA A 163 -19.43 -4.53 13.44
N LEU A 164 -18.89 -4.86 12.26
CA LEU A 164 -19.05 -4.05 11.07
C LEU A 164 -20.47 -4.21 10.47
N PRO A 165 -20.99 -3.19 9.77
CA PRO A 165 -22.24 -3.30 9.02
C PRO A 165 -22.19 -4.44 8.01
N GLU A 166 -23.34 -5.05 7.70
CA GLU A 166 -23.44 -6.22 6.80
C GLU A 166 -22.73 -6.01 5.46
N TRP A 167 -22.85 -4.81 4.87
CA TRP A 167 -22.22 -4.47 3.59
C TRP A 167 -20.69 -4.28 3.66
N HIS A 168 -20.08 -4.39 4.84
CA HIS A 168 -18.63 -4.43 5.05
C HIS A 168 -18.11 -5.82 5.42
N GLN A 169 -19.00 -6.79 5.70
CA GLN A 169 -18.63 -8.17 6.04
C GLN A 169 -18.06 -8.89 4.83
N LEU A 170 -17.15 -9.83 5.08
CA LEU A 170 -16.42 -10.54 4.04
C LEU A 170 -17.26 -11.69 3.50
N SER A 171 -17.28 -11.83 2.16
CA SER A 171 -18.20 -12.74 1.45
C SER A 171 -17.49 -13.89 0.75
N PHE A 172 -16.15 -13.93 0.78
CA PHE A 172 -15.32 -14.94 0.14
C PHE A 172 -14.30 -15.47 1.13
N GLU A 173 -13.80 -16.68 0.92
CA GLU A 173 -12.76 -17.29 1.78
C GLU A 173 -11.37 -17.30 1.11
N SER A 174 -11.28 -17.04 -0.20
CA SER A 174 -10.02 -17.10 -0.95
C SER A 174 -9.58 -15.70 -1.41
N TYR A 175 -8.77 -15.08 -0.56
CA TYR A 175 -8.10 -13.79 -0.77
C TYR A 175 -6.89 -13.72 0.20
N ASP A 176 -5.95 -12.82 -0.09
CA ASP A 176 -4.86 -12.49 0.82
C ASP A 176 -5.16 -11.20 1.59
N TYR A 177 -5.72 -10.20 0.90
CA TYR A 177 -6.26 -9.01 1.54
C TYR A 177 -7.52 -8.49 0.82
N VAL A 178 -8.27 -7.67 1.54
CA VAL A 178 -9.47 -6.99 1.06
C VAL A 178 -9.30 -5.49 1.24
N LEU A 179 -9.66 -4.72 0.22
CA LEU A 179 -9.77 -3.27 0.32
C LEU A 179 -11.19 -2.86 -0.04
N GLN A 180 -11.77 -1.97 0.75
CA GLN A 180 -13.12 -1.49 0.57
C GLN A 180 -13.15 0.03 0.57
N ALA A 181 -13.84 0.60 -0.41
CA ALA A 181 -14.13 2.02 -0.46
C ALA A 181 -15.64 2.21 -0.37
N THR A 182 -16.07 3.11 0.53
CA THR A 182 -17.49 3.37 0.77
C THR A 182 -17.84 4.85 0.68
N THR A 183 -19.02 5.15 0.15
CA THR A 183 -19.65 6.48 0.27
C THR A 183 -20.38 6.66 1.60
N GLU A 184 -20.69 5.57 2.31
CA GLU A 184 -21.49 5.48 3.54
C GLU A 184 -20.67 5.74 4.81
N LYS A 185 -19.83 6.78 4.76
CA LYS A 185 -18.83 7.14 5.79
C LYS A 185 -19.39 7.25 7.21
N LYS A 186 -20.63 7.73 7.36
CA LYS A 186 -21.23 7.99 8.67
C LYS A 186 -21.55 6.70 9.42
N ASP A 187 -22.04 5.69 8.71
CA ASP A 187 -22.42 4.41 9.32
C ASP A 187 -21.18 3.58 9.63
N LEU A 188 -20.18 3.57 8.74
CA LEU A 188 -18.87 2.99 9.04
C LEU A 188 -18.22 3.66 10.27
N LYS A 189 -18.23 5.00 10.35
CA LYS A 189 -17.67 5.72 11.52
C LYS A 189 -18.40 5.39 12.82
N ARG A 190 -19.72 5.21 12.77
CA ARG A 190 -20.51 4.78 13.94
C ARG A 190 -20.12 3.37 14.38
N ALA A 191 -19.95 2.44 13.45
CA ALA A 191 -19.54 1.07 13.75
C ALA A 191 -18.14 1.03 14.41
N ILE A 192 -17.18 1.79 13.89
CA ILE A 192 -15.84 1.85 14.48
C ILE A 192 -15.88 2.45 15.88
N ASN A 193 -16.62 3.55 16.10
CA ASN A 193 -16.77 4.10 17.44
C ASN A 193 -17.35 3.07 18.42
N TYR A 194 -18.33 2.28 17.99
CA TYR A 194 -18.88 1.19 18.79
C TYR A 194 -17.83 0.11 19.10
N ILE A 195 -17.04 -0.33 18.10
CA ILE A 195 -15.94 -1.29 18.29
C ILE A 195 -14.94 -0.77 19.33
N LEU A 196 -14.58 0.51 19.24
CA LEU A 196 -13.65 1.16 20.17
C LEU A 196 -14.23 1.25 21.60
N GLU A 197 -15.48 1.69 21.74
CA GLU A 197 -16.15 1.83 23.04
C GLU A 197 -16.36 0.49 23.74
N GLN A 198 -16.63 -0.58 22.97
CA GLN A 198 -16.87 -1.92 23.49
C GLN A 198 -15.59 -2.78 23.59
N ASN A 199 -14.43 -2.27 23.16
CA ASN A 199 -13.17 -3.02 23.08
C ASN A 199 -13.29 -4.34 22.29
N LEU A 200 -13.93 -4.29 21.12
CA LEU A 200 -14.12 -5.45 20.24
C LEU A 200 -12.90 -5.67 19.32
N PHE A 201 -11.71 -5.72 19.92
CA PHE A 201 -10.42 -5.90 19.24
C PHE A 201 -9.38 -6.43 20.24
N ASP A 202 -8.34 -7.11 19.75
CA ASP A 202 -7.24 -7.60 20.58
C ASP A 202 -6.15 -6.54 20.78
N THR A 203 -5.82 -5.82 19.70
CA THR A 203 -4.83 -4.74 19.71
C THR A 203 -5.31 -3.54 18.90
N ILE A 204 -4.77 -2.37 19.21
CA ILE A 204 -5.05 -1.11 18.52
C ILE A 204 -3.76 -0.32 18.30
N LEU A 205 -3.60 0.21 17.09
CA LEU A 205 -2.70 1.30 16.80
C LEU A 205 -3.55 2.50 16.38
N SER A 206 -3.67 3.47 17.30
CA SER A 206 -4.57 4.60 17.13
C SER A 206 -4.02 5.64 16.16
N PHE A 207 -4.89 6.56 15.77
CA PHE A 207 -4.53 7.73 14.97
C PHE A 207 -3.39 8.53 15.62
N GLU A 208 -3.50 8.81 16.92
CA GLU A 208 -2.56 9.63 17.68
C GLU A 208 -1.18 8.98 17.76
N GLU A 209 -1.13 7.66 17.88
CA GLU A 209 0.13 6.93 17.95
C GLU A 209 0.85 6.95 16.59
N HIS A 210 0.12 6.76 15.48
CA HIS A 210 0.68 6.92 14.14
C HIS A 210 1.22 8.33 13.91
N GLU A 211 0.42 9.37 14.24
CA GLU A 211 0.82 10.78 14.10
C GLU A 211 2.08 11.07 14.94
N ARG A 212 2.15 10.53 16.16
CA ARG A 212 3.33 10.69 17.03
C ARG A 212 4.60 10.10 16.40
N ILE A 213 4.52 8.89 15.84
CA ILE A 213 5.65 8.23 15.19
C ILE A 213 6.03 8.98 13.91
N TRP A 214 5.04 9.35 13.10
CA TRP A 214 5.21 10.12 11.88
C TRP A 214 5.93 11.45 12.12
N GLU A 215 5.48 12.26 13.09
CA GLU A 215 6.09 13.55 13.40
C GLU A 215 7.52 13.41 13.96
N GLN A 216 7.81 12.32 14.69
CA GLN A 216 9.17 11.99 15.09
C GLN A 216 10.06 11.70 13.87
N SER A 217 9.62 10.84 12.96
CA SER A 217 10.36 10.51 11.73
C SER A 217 10.52 11.73 10.81
N ARG A 218 9.51 12.58 10.71
CA ARG A 218 9.55 13.82 9.92
C ARG A 218 10.57 14.82 10.49
N LYS A 219 10.64 14.96 11.81
CA LYS A 219 11.54 15.90 12.48
C LYS A 219 13.00 15.42 12.53
N TYR A 220 13.20 14.12 12.72
CA TYR A 220 14.51 13.56 13.02
C TYR A 220 15.04 12.58 11.96
N GLY A 221 14.29 12.33 10.89
CA GLY A 221 14.53 11.25 9.94
C GLY A 221 14.02 9.90 10.44
N ALA A 222 13.65 9.02 9.51
CA ALA A 222 13.37 7.63 9.78
C ALA A 222 14.66 6.89 10.15
N LEU A 223 14.57 5.92 11.07
CA LEU A 223 15.70 5.09 11.48
C LEU A 223 15.78 3.86 10.58
N VAL A 224 16.69 3.89 9.61
CA VAL A 224 16.92 2.77 8.68
C VAL A 224 18.21 2.04 9.05
N GLU A 225 18.19 0.72 9.00
CA GLU A 225 19.37 -0.10 9.25
C GLU A 225 20.44 0.10 8.17
N GLU A 226 21.71 0.22 8.56
CA GLU A 226 22.77 0.65 7.63
C GLU A 226 23.08 -0.41 6.57
N THR A 227 22.96 -1.69 6.90
CA THR A 227 23.17 -2.75 5.91
C THR A 227 22.03 -2.80 4.90
N LEU A 228 20.77 -2.69 5.33
CA LEU A 228 19.60 -2.58 4.44
C LEU A 228 19.73 -1.38 3.49
N TRP A 229 20.08 -0.20 4.04
CA TRP A 229 20.32 0.98 3.22
C TRP A 229 21.38 0.74 2.15
N GLY A 230 22.49 0.11 2.52
CA GLY A 230 23.56 -0.24 1.59
C GLY A 230 23.12 -1.18 0.46
N LYS A 231 22.25 -2.16 0.76
CA LYS A 231 21.69 -3.07 -0.25
C LYS A 231 20.79 -2.34 -1.24
N LEU A 232 19.83 -1.53 -0.76
CA LEU A 232 18.95 -0.74 -1.62
C LEU A 232 19.74 0.27 -2.47
N TYR A 233 20.74 0.93 -1.88
CA TYR A 233 21.59 1.87 -2.60
C TYR A 233 22.43 1.20 -3.70
N LYS A 234 22.90 -0.03 -3.46
CA LYS A 234 23.57 -0.83 -4.49
C LYS A 234 22.63 -1.16 -5.64
N GLU A 235 21.39 -1.54 -5.33
CA GLU A 235 20.39 -1.84 -6.37
C GLU A 235 20.06 -0.60 -7.21
N ALA A 236 19.75 0.52 -6.56
CA ALA A 236 19.41 1.77 -7.25
C ALA A 236 20.52 2.29 -8.19
N LYS A 237 21.78 1.90 -7.97
CA LYS A 237 22.89 2.24 -8.88
C LYS A 237 22.79 1.53 -10.23
N ASN A 238 22.13 0.37 -10.31
CA ASN A 238 21.98 -0.36 -11.58
C ASN A 238 21.24 0.50 -12.62
N VAL A 239 20.21 1.24 -12.20
CA VAL A 239 19.46 2.19 -13.06
C VAL A 239 20.34 3.29 -13.63
N LEU A 240 21.24 3.84 -12.80
CA LEU A 240 22.12 4.94 -13.21
C LEU A 240 23.12 4.47 -14.27
N VAL A 241 23.61 3.24 -14.19
CA VAL A 241 24.52 2.67 -15.19
C VAL A 241 23.78 2.47 -16.52
N GLU A 242 22.61 1.84 -16.51
CA GLU A 242 21.82 1.60 -17.73
C GLU A 242 21.39 2.91 -18.41
N SER A 243 20.94 3.91 -17.64
CA SER A 243 20.59 5.24 -18.18
C SER A 243 21.79 5.95 -18.80
N THR A 244 22.99 5.76 -18.24
CA THR A 244 24.24 6.32 -18.78
C THR A 244 24.69 5.59 -20.03
N GLU A 245 24.53 4.27 -20.11
CA GLU A 245 24.84 3.48 -21.30
C GLU A 245 23.84 3.73 -22.44
N GLN A 246 22.54 3.83 -22.15
CA GLN A 246 21.54 4.26 -23.13
C GLN A 246 21.81 5.68 -23.62
N SER A 247 22.16 6.62 -22.72
CA SER A 247 22.55 7.97 -23.14
C SER A 247 23.83 7.99 -23.99
N ARG A 248 24.79 7.08 -23.77
CA ARG A 248 25.98 6.92 -24.61
C ARG A 248 25.66 6.29 -25.97
N LEU A 249 24.69 5.39 -26.03
CA LEU A 249 24.19 4.78 -27.27
C LEU A 249 23.33 5.75 -28.09
N PHE A 250 22.58 6.65 -27.43
CA PHE A 250 21.59 7.53 -28.06
C PHE A 250 21.95 9.03 -28.06
N GLY A 251 23.12 9.44 -27.58
CA GLY A 251 23.41 10.87 -27.39
C GLY A 251 24.88 11.29 -27.56
N THR A 252 25.32 11.47 -28.80
CA THR A 252 25.83 12.76 -29.32
C THR A 252 26.21 12.65 -30.80
N GLY A 253 25.25 12.97 -31.68
CA GLY A 253 25.51 13.43 -33.04
C GLY A 253 25.40 12.41 -34.17
N GLU A 254 24.18 12.07 -34.62
CA GLU A 254 23.96 11.66 -36.01
C GLU A 254 22.49 11.78 -36.48
N HIS A 255 21.84 12.91 -36.18
CA HIS A 255 20.66 13.35 -36.95
C HIS A 255 20.77 14.84 -37.28
N ALA A 256 21.85 15.18 -37.99
CA ALA A 256 21.89 16.33 -38.86
C ALA A 256 22.15 15.79 -40.28
N ASN A 257 21.21 16.00 -41.18
CA ASN A 257 21.16 15.59 -42.59
C ASN A 257 20.66 14.16 -42.88
N ARG A 258 19.35 14.04 -43.16
CA ARG A 258 18.84 13.73 -44.50
C ARG A 258 17.35 14.03 -44.60
#